data_AF-A0A7X8MK78-F1
#
_entry.id   AF-A0A7X8MK78-F1
#
_cell.length_a   1.000
_cell.length_b   1.000
_cell.length_c   1.000
_cell.angle_alpha   90.00
_cell.angle_beta   90.00
_cell.angle_gamma   90.00
#
_symmetry.space_group_name_H-M   'P 1'
#
loop_
_entity.id
_entity.type
_entity.pdbx_description
1 polymer ?
#
loop_
_entity_poly.entity_id
_entity_poly.type
_entity_poly.pdbx_seq_one_letter_code
_entity_poly.pdbx_strand_id
1 'polypeptide(L)'
;VAGEQAGIDKKHSVMGRILKDVSYLGNDMYPAIIDKETFDKAEEVRNKRAKDLGRVVELAAFTSPPPKDRFKMNKAGSKLPVDPFARAEYLYSLIESEE
;
A
#
# COMPACT_ATOMS: atom_id res chain seq x y z
N VAL A 1 20.79 -4.89 -18.02
CA VAL A 1 19.98 -4.18 -16.99
C VAL A 1 20.71 -2.89 -16.57
N ALA A 2 20.02 -1.85 -16.11
CA ALA A 2 20.63 -0.54 -15.81
C ALA A 2 21.81 -0.59 -14.81
N GLY A 3 21.82 -1.54 -13.86
CA GLY A 3 22.95 -1.76 -12.94
C GLY A 3 24.21 -2.29 -13.65
N GLU A 4 24.06 -3.31 -14.48
CA GLU A 4 25.17 -3.92 -15.24
C GLU A 4 25.85 -2.91 -16.17
N GLN A 5 25.08 -2.01 -16.80
CA GLN A 5 25.62 -0.94 -17.64
C GLN A 5 26.49 0.06 -16.86
N ALA A 6 26.18 0.27 -15.57
CA ALA A 6 26.95 1.12 -14.67
C ALA A 6 28.10 0.36 -13.97
N GLY A 7 28.35 -0.91 -14.32
CA GLY A 7 29.34 -1.75 -13.65
C GLY A 7 28.94 -2.17 -12.23
N ILE A 8 27.66 -2.02 -11.87
CA ILE A 8 27.14 -2.32 -10.54
C ILE A 8 26.29 -3.59 -10.62
N ASP A 9 26.82 -4.69 -10.10
CA ASP A 9 26.10 -5.97 -9.99
C ASP A 9 25.08 -5.92 -8.85
N LYS A 10 23.97 -5.22 -9.10
CA LYS A 10 22.84 -5.09 -8.18
C LYS A 10 21.50 -5.10 -8.92
N LYS A 11 20.48 -5.58 -8.22
CA LYS A 11 19.09 -5.59 -8.71
C LYS A 11 18.57 -4.17 -8.93
N HIS A 12 17.62 -4.02 -9.87
CA HIS A 12 16.98 -2.74 -10.19
C HIS A 12 16.39 -2.02 -8.95
N SER A 13 15.84 -2.77 -7.99
CA SER A 13 15.31 -2.21 -6.74
C SER A 13 16.41 -1.55 -5.89
N VAL A 14 17.60 -2.14 -5.84
CA VAL A 14 18.76 -1.60 -5.11
C VAL A 14 19.32 -0.37 -5.82
N MET A 15 19.43 -0.40 -7.15
CA MET A 15 19.79 0.78 -7.95
C MET A 15 18.84 1.95 -7.68
N GLY A 16 17.54 1.64 -7.53
CA GLY A 16 16.52 2.61 -7.14
C GLY A 16 16.78 3.25 -5.78
N ARG A 17 17.28 2.49 -4.80
CA ARG A 17 17.63 2.99 -3.46
C ARG A 17 18.89 3.85 -3.47
N ILE A 18 19.93 3.41 -4.19
CA ILE A 18 21.19 4.17 -4.33
C ILE A 18 20.89 5.58 -4.84
N LEU A 19 20.11 5.70 -5.91
CA LEU A 19 19.75 7.00 -6.49
C LEU A 19 18.87 7.89 -5.59
N LYS A 20 18.35 7.39 -4.47
CA LYS A 20 17.49 8.10 -3.52
C LYS A 20 18.18 8.40 -2.18
N ASP A 21 19.44 8.01 -2.04
CA ASP A 21 20.11 8.10 -0.76
C ASP A 21 20.51 9.56 -0.45
N VAL A 22 19.82 10.14 0.53
CA VAL A 22 20.02 11.53 0.97
C VAL A 22 21.39 11.70 1.65
N SER A 23 22.00 10.61 2.13
CA SER A 23 23.33 10.69 2.76
C SER A 23 24.41 11.20 1.80
N TYR A 24 24.20 11.13 0.49
CA TYR A 24 25.12 11.67 -0.51
C TYR A 24 25.19 13.19 -0.52
N LEU A 25 24.22 13.89 0.07
CA LEU A 25 24.26 15.34 0.27
C LEU A 25 25.17 15.75 1.44
N GLY A 26 25.71 14.78 2.17
CA GLY A 26 26.51 15.00 3.37
C GLY A 26 25.65 15.16 4.62
N ASN A 27 26.25 14.85 5.76
CA ASN A 27 25.69 15.07 7.09
C ASN A 27 26.83 15.42 8.06
N ASP A 28 26.54 15.51 9.36
CA ASP A 28 27.54 15.89 10.37
C ASP A 28 28.72 14.91 10.46
N MET A 29 28.55 13.67 9.97
CA MET A 29 29.53 12.58 10.06
C MET A 29 30.19 12.25 8.72
N TYR A 30 29.55 12.54 7.58
CA TYR A 30 30.00 12.18 6.24
C TYR A 30 29.99 13.41 5.31
N PRO A 31 31.07 13.61 4.52
CA PRO A 31 31.13 14.70 3.56
C PRO A 31 30.13 14.48 2.42
N ALA A 32 29.68 15.58 1.81
CA ALA A 32 28.84 15.54 0.61
C ALA A 32 29.61 14.92 -0.57
N ILE A 33 28.98 13.95 -1.23
CA ILE A 33 29.51 13.27 -2.41
C ILE A 33 28.90 13.89 -3.69
N ILE A 34 27.65 14.36 -3.60
CA ILE A 34 26.88 14.95 -4.71
C ILE A 34 26.28 16.27 -4.24
N ASP A 35 26.23 17.26 -5.13
CA ASP A 35 25.55 18.51 -4.85
C ASP A 35 24.03 18.35 -4.84
N LYS A 36 23.37 19.21 -4.04
CA LYS A 36 21.92 19.15 -3.87
C LYS A 36 21.17 19.38 -5.19
N GLU A 37 21.67 20.27 -6.05
CA GLU A 37 21.02 20.60 -7.31
C GLU A 37 20.99 19.40 -8.27
N THR A 38 22.09 18.67 -8.39
CA THR A 38 22.18 17.44 -9.20
C THR A 38 21.31 16.33 -8.63
N PHE A 39 21.27 16.18 -7.30
CA PHE A 39 20.41 15.20 -6.63
C PHE A 39 18.92 15.46 -6.91
N ASP A 40 18.49 16.72 -6.75
CA ASP A 40 17.11 17.13 -6.98
C ASP A 40 16.70 16.92 -8.44
N LYS A 41 17.55 17.31 -9.40
CA LYS A 41 17.33 17.05 -10.85
C LYS A 41 17.19 15.56 -11.16
N ALA A 42 17.96 14.70 -10.50
CA ALA A 42 17.87 13.26 -10.70
C ALA A 42 16.53 12.69 -10.18
N GLU A 43 16.06 13.14 -9.01
CA GLU A 43 14.74 12.78 -8.48
C GLU A 43 13.59 13.32 -9.34
N GLU A 44 13.71 14.52 -9.91
CA GLU A 44 12.72 15.05 -10.86
C GLU A 44 12.55 14.14 -12.08
N VAL A 45 13.66 13.72 -12.71
CA VAL A 45 13.62 12.80 -13.86
C VAL A 45 12.98 11.47 -13.46
N ARG A 46 13.27 10.97 -12.26
CA ARG A 46 12.68 9.71 -11.75
C ARG A 46 11.19 9.85 -11.50
N ASN A 47 10.76 10.96 -10.91
CA ASN A 47 9.35 11.25 -10.67
C ASN A 47 8.59 11.42 -12.00
N LYS A 48 9.18 12.10 -12.98
CA LYS A 48 8.61 12.21 -14.33
C LYS A 48 8.43 10.83 -14.97
N ARG A 49 9.47 9.98 -14.96
CA ARG A 49 9.36 8.60 -15.46
C ARG A 49 8.34 7.75 -14.70
N ALA A 50 8.21 7.94 -13.39
CA ALA A 50 7.22 7.21 -12.60
C ALA A 50 5.79 7.63 -12.97
N LYS A 51 5.56 8.91 -13.27
CA LYS A 51 4.29 9.42 -13.81
C LYS A 51 4.03 8.88 -15.22
N ASP A 52 5.01 8.94 -16.12
CA ASP A 52 4.89 8.44 -17.49
C ASP A 52 4.56 6.94 -17.55
N LEU A 53 5.09 6.16 -16.59
CA LEU A 53 4.82 4.73 -16.46
C LEU A 53 3.52 4.41 -15.69
N GLY A 54 2.72 5.42 -15.31
CA GLY A 54 1.49 5.25 -14.54
C GLY A 54 1.70 4.65 -13.15
N ARG A 55 2.92 4.72 -12.59
CA ARG A 55 3.25 4.20 -11.26
C ARG A 55 2.90 5.17 -10.14
N VAL A 56 2.77 6.45 -10.49
CA VAL A 56 2.21 7.47 -9.60
C VAL A 56 0.71 7.53 -9.91
N VAL A 57 -0.05 6.62 -9.28
CA VAL A 57 -1.49 6.75 -9.21
C VAL A 57 -1.74 7.65 -8.01
N GLU A 58 -2.26 8.85 -8.23
CA GLU A 58 -2.97 9.54 -7.15
C GLU A 58 -4.10 8.60 -6.76
N LEU A 59 -3.94 7.92 -5.62
CA LEU A 59 -4.99 7.10 -5.06
C LEU A 59 -6.14 8.07 -4.79
N ALA A 60 -7.09 8.14 -5.73
CA ALA A 60 -8.37 8.76 -5.47
C ALA A 60 -8.83 8.21 -4.14
N ALA A 61 -9.20 9.09 -3.20
CA ALA A 61 -9.67 8.67 -1.90
C ALA A 61 -10.68 7.55 -2.15
N PHE A 62 -10.36 6.33 -1.72
CA PHE A 62 -11.25 5.20 -1.88
C PHE A 62 -12.51 5.58 -1.10
N THR A 63 -13.54 6.06 -1.80
CA THR A 63 -14.86 6.29 -1.23
C THR A 63 -15.53 4.93 -1.11
N SER A 64 -14.93 4.05 -0.31
CA SER A 64 -15.66 2.90 0.19
C SER A 64 -16.80 3.47 1.05
N PRO A 65 -18.03 2.96 0.94
CA PRO A 65 -19.01 3.22 1.97
C PRO A 65 -18.39 2.85 3.34
N PRO A 66 -18.72 3.61 4.41
CA PRO A 66 -18.25 3.28 5.74
C PRO A 66 -18.67 1.84 6.07
N PRO A 67 -17.83 1.09 6.81
CA PRO A 67 -18.21 -0.25 7.24
C PRO A 67 -19.49 -0.16 8.07
N LYS A 68 -20.42 -1.11 7.87
CA LYS A 68 -21.60 -1.22 8.74
C LYS A 68 -21.14 -1.69 10.11
N ASP A 69 -21.39 -0.89 11.14
CA ASP A 69 -20.95 -1.11 12.52
C ASP A 69 -22.07 -1.63 13.43
N ARG A 70 -23.33 -1.54 12.97
CA ARG A 70 -24.51 -1.95 13.72
C ARG A 70 -25.24 -3.11 13.06
N PHE A 71 -25.58 -4.09 13.88
CA PHE A 71 -26.29 -5.29 13.47
C PHE A 71 -27.38 -5.61 14.48
N LYS A 72 -28.54 -6.02 13.97
CA LYS A 72 -29.67 -6.52 14.75
C LYS A 72 -29.90 -7.98 14.41
N MET A 73 -30.39 -8.74 15.39
CA MET A 73 -30.77 -10.13 15.19
C MET A 73 -32.29 -10.26 15.27
N ASN A 74 -32.89 -10.85 14.25
CA ASN A 74 -34.32 -11.15 14.25
C ASN A 74 -34.64 -12.25 15.27
N LYS A 75 -35.88 -12.26 15.78
CA LYS A 75 -36.32 -13.28 16.74
C LYS A 75 -36.26 -14.66 16.10
N ALA A 76 -35.50 -15.57 16.71
CA ALA A 76 -35.44 -16.96 16.28
C ALA A 76 -36.80 -17.65 16.46
N GLY A 77 -37.13 -18.56 15.55
CA GLY A 77 -38.29 -19.44 15.68
C GLY A 77 -38.19 -20.33 16.92
N SER A 78 -39.33 -20.79 17.43
CA SER A 78 -39.40 -21.61 18.66
C SER A 78 -38.74 -22.98 18.54
N LYS A 79 -38.51 -23.46 17.31
CA LYS A 79 -37.83 -24.73 17.04
C LYS A 79 -36.50 -24.47 16.35
N LEU A 80 -35.42 -24.80 17.04
CA LEU A 80 -34.06 -24.76 16.50
C LEU A 80 -33.67 -26.15 15.97
N PRO A 81 -32.88 -26.23 14.89
CA PRO A 81 -32.30 -27.48 14.42
C PRO A 81 -31.52 -28.19 15.53
N VAL A 82 -31.57 -29.53 15.57
CA VAL A 82 -30.81 -30.34 16.53
C VAL A 82 -29.33 -30.33 16.20
N ASP A 83 -29.00 -30.38 14.91
CA ASP A 83 -27.64 -30.32 14.41
C ASP A 83 -26.98 -28.97 14.73
N PRO A 84 -25.79 -28.95 15.36
CA PRO A 84 -25.11 -27.72 15.73
C PRO A 84 -24.75 -26.81 14.55
N PHE A 85 -24.38 -27.39 13.40
CA PHE A 85 -24.02 -26.61 12.22
C PHE A 85 -25.24 -25.95 11.59
N ALA A 86 -26.31 -26.72 11.38
CA ALA A 86 -27.58 -26.20 10.88
C ALA A 86 -28.19 -25.15 11.81
N ARG A 87 -28.02 -25.31 13.13
CA ARG A 87 -28.45 -24.31 14.11
C ARG A 87 -27.67 -23.01 13.99
N ALA A 88 -26.34 -23.09 13.86
CA ALA A 88 -25.50 -21.91 13.69
C ALA A 88 -25.82 -21.18 12.39
N GLU A 89 -25.96 -21.91 11.29
CA GLU A 89 -26.36 -21.36 9.98
C GLU A 89 -27.70 -20.61 10.08
N TYR A 90 -28.72 -21.24 10.68
CA TYR A 90 -30.01 -20.61 10.90
C TYR A 90 -29.90 -19.33 11.74
N LEU A 91 -29.16 -19.35 12.85
CA LEU A 91 -29.01 -18.16 13.70
C LEU A 91 -28.25 -17.03 12.99
N TYR A 92 -27.19 -17.33 12.24
CA TYR A 92 -26.45 -16.31 11.50
C TYR A 92 -27.27 -15.70 10.37
N SER A 93 -28.17 -16.47 9.75
CA SER A 93 -29.09 -15.94 8.74
C SER A 93 -30.07 -14.89 9.28
N LEU A 94 -30.26 -14.81 10.59
CA LEU A 94 -31.15 -13.83 11.25
C LEU A 94 -30.46 -12.49 11.55
N ILE A 95 -29.14 -12.39 11.33
CA ILE A 95 -28.39 -11.16 11.56
C ILE A 95 -28.57 -10.25 10.34
N GLU A 96 -29.16 -9.08 10.56
CA GLU A 96 -29.30 -8.03 9.57
C GLU A 96 -28.45 -6.82 9.99
N SER A 97 -27.79 -6.17 9.04
CA SER A 97 -27.15 -4.88 9.30
C SER A 97 -28.20 -3.79 9.44
N GLU A 98 -28.06 -2.90 10.42
CA GLU A 98 -28.86 -1.68 10.49
C GLU A 98 -28.41 -0.67 9.41
N GLU A 99 -29.32 0.22 8.99
CA GLU A 99 -28.98 1.40 8.16
C GLU A 99 -28.59 2.59 9.04
#